data_AF-A0A1J4SVU8-F1
#
_entry.id   AF-A0A1J4SVU8-F1
#
_cell.length_a   1.000
_cell.length_b   1.000
_cell.length_c   1.000
_cell.angle_alpha   90.00
_cell.angle_beta   90.00
_cell.angle_gamma   90.00
#
_symmetry.space_group_name_H-M   'P 1'
#
loop_
_entity.id
_entity.type
_entity.pdbx_description
1 polymer ?
#
loop_
_entity_poly.entity_id
_entity_poly.type
_entity_poly.pdbx_seq_one_letter_code
_entity_poly.pdbx_strand_id
1 'polypeptide(L)'
;MFPPDRGWALSSALALTPWSSIYEVARDERSVSQIASDKKVTTSIKAKLVDRDGKLGLAVKVYCFVGRVTLLGQLADESFKAFAVATAKKTSGVRSVSTHWEAPGKESTTAADVEIAAKIRAALVADKDISATQIETEVFGGKVYLLGMVRSRKDAARAVAHAKSVSGVTGVTSLLTAPGKR
;
A
#
# COMPACT_ATOMS: atom_id res chain seq x y z
N MET A 1 34.03 30.90 23.44
CA MET A 1 33.38 32.04 22.76
C MET A 1 32.43 31.48 21.71
N PHE A 2 31.12 31.57 21.96
CA PHE A 2 29.99 31.36 21.02
C PHE A 2 29.40 32.76 20.74
N PRO A 3 28.73 33.06 19.58
CA PRO A 3 27.41 32.50 19.20
C PRO A 3 27.21 32.31 17.65
N PRO A 4 26.00 32.30 17.03
CA PRO A 4 25.11 31.12 16.83
C PRO A 4 24.46 30.96 15.41
N ASP A 5 23.64 29.91 15.25
CA ASP A 5 22.51 29.69 14.30
C ASP A 5 22.74 29.48 12.78
N ARG A 6 22.35 28.29 12.26
CA ARG A 6 21.00 27.99 11.71
C ARG A 6 20.95 26.57 11.15
N GLY A 7 19.97 25.79 11.62
CA GLY A 7 19.76 24.40 11.25
C GLY A 7 19.09 24.17 9.91
N TRP A 8 19.18 22.92 9.46
CA TRP A 8 18.10 22.23 8.76
C TRP A 8 18.21 20.74 9.09
N ALA A 9 17.04 20.16 9.29
CA ALA A 9 16.80 18.98 10.08
C ALA A 9 17.24 17.67 9.40
N LEU A 10 17.78 16.77 10.23
CA LEU A 10 17.60 15.34 10.07
C LEU A 10 16.09 15.06 10.08
N SER A 11 15.48 14.72 8.94
CA SER A 11 14.23 13.95 8.87
C SER A 11 13.86 13.60 7.45
N SER A 12 13.98 12.32 7.12
CA SER A 12 12.97 11.57 6.37
C SER A 12 13.30 10.11 6.62
N ALA A 13 12.76 9.63 7.74
CA ALA A 13 12.80 8.24 8.16
C ALA A 13 12.52 7.32 6.96
N LEU A 14 13.31 6.25 6.89
CA LEU A 14 13.01 5.11 6.03
C LEU A 14 11.57 4.66 6.32
N ALA A 15 10.63 5.03 5.46
CA ALA A 15 9.40 4.25 5.27
C ALA A 15 9.70 3.04 4.38
N LEU A 16 10.81 2.34 4.66
CA LEU A 16 10.81 0.89 4.52
C LEU A 16 9.76 0.45 5.54
N THR A 17 8.52 0.24 5.12
CA THR A 17 7.58 -0.48 5.98
C THR A 17 8.24 -1.83 6.27
N PRO A 18 8.70 -2.10 7.51
CA PRO A 18 9.54 -3.26 7.82
C PRO A 18 8.79 -4.61 7.70
N TRP A 19 7.60 -4.60 7.10
CA TRP A 19 6.66 -5.71 7.09
C TRP A 19 6.56 -6.42 5.73
N SER A 20 6.91 -5.77 4.63
CA SER A 20 6.91 -6.42 3.30
C SER A 20 7.97 -7.52 3.15
N SER A 21 8.94 -7.56 4.07
CA SER A 21 10.09 -8.47 4.01
C SER A 21 9.97 -9.73 4.87
N ILE A 22 8.97 -9.85 5.76
CA ILE A 22 8.90 -10.97 6.72
C ILE A 22 7.76 -11.97 6.42
N TYR A 23 6.86 -11.67 5.48
CA TYR A 23 5.78 -12.61 5.08
C TYR A 23 6.20 -13.60 3.99
N GLU A 24 7.50 -13.90 3.92
CA GLU A 24 8.01 -15.08 3.23
C GLU A 24 7.88 -16.28 4.19
N VAL A 25 7.08 -17.28 3.78
CA VAL A 25 6.96 -18.61 4.39
C VAL A 25 5.96 -18.76 5.55
N ALA A 26 4.66 -18.67 5.27
CA ALA A 26 3.67 -19.61 5.84
C ALA A 26 2.28 -19.48 5.17
N ARG A 27 1.94 -20.51 4.38
CA ARG A 27 0.61 -20.85 3.83
C ARG A 27 -0.16 -19.71 3.14
N ASP A 28 0.12 -19.58 1.84
CA ASP A 28 -0.75 -18.87 0.89
C ASP A 28 -1.24 -19.89 -0.15
N GLU A 29 -2.55 -19.94 -0.41
CA GLU A 29 -3.19 -20.85 -1.39
C GLU A 29 -2.95 -20.44 -2.86
N ARG A 30 -2.13 -19.41 -3.09
CA ARG A 30 -1.68 -19.00 -4.42
C ARG A 30 -0.55 -19.89 -4.93
N SER A 31 -0.60 -20.27 -6.20
CA SER A 31 0.53 -20.94 -6.86
C SER A 31 1.77 -20.06 -6.78
N VAL A 32 2.91 -20.64 -6.37
CA VAL A 32 4.23 -19.98 -6.30
C VAL A 32 4.55 -19.24 -7.61
N SER A 33 4.09 -19.75 -8.75
CA SER A 33 4.25 -19.12 -10.07
C SER A 33 3.46 -17.82 -10.27
N GLN A 34 2.27 -17.69 -9.66
CA GLN A 34 1.47 -16.47 -9.71
C GLN A 34 2.02 -15.41 -8.77
N ILE A 35 2.46 -15.80 -7.57
CA ILE A 35 3.13 -14.89 -6.63
C ILE A 35 4.44 -14.36 -7.24
N ALA A 36 5.24 -15.24 -7.85
CA ALA A 36 6.46 -14.84 -8.53
C ALA A 36 6.20 -13.90 -9.72
N SER A 37 5.14 -14.14 -10.49
CA SER A 37 4.73 -13.26 -11.59
C SER A 37 4.28 -11.89 -11.11
N ASP A 38 3.42 -11.82 -10.08
CA ASP A 38 2.95 -10.56 -9.49
C ASP A 38 4.11 -9.78 -8.85
N LYS A 39 5.06 -10.47 -8.20
CA LYS A 39 6.29 -9.87 -7.67
C LYS A 39 7.17 -9.32 -8.80
N LYS A 40 7.36 -10.07 -9.89
CA LYS A 40 8.08 -9.59 -11.09
C LYS A 40 7.44 -8.34 -11.70
N VAL A 41 6.12 -8.30 -11.84
CA VAL A 41 5.39 -7.13 -12.34
C VAL A 41 5.62 -5.93 -11.42
N THR A 42 5.46 -6.12 -10.12
CA THR A 42 5.65 -5.06 -9.11
C THR A 42 7.07 -4.53 -9.11
N THR A 43 8.08 -5.41 -9.08
CA THR A 43 9.50 -5.05 -9.15
C THR A 43 9.85 -4.35 -10.46
N SER A 44 9.32 -4.82 -11.59
CA SER A 44 9.57 -4.21 -12.90
C SER A 44 9.01 -2.79 -13.01
N ILE A 45 7.78 -2.58 -12.49
CA ILE A 45 7.18 -1.24 -12.44
C ILE A 45 8.00 -0.36 -11.50
N LYS A 46 8.29 -0.83 -10.29
CA LYS A 46 9.02 -0.04 -9.28
C LYS A 46 10.42 0.32 -9.74
N ALA A 47 11.15 -0.60 -10.38
CA ALA A 47 12.47 -0.33 -10.94
C ALA A 47 12.43 0.82 -11.96
N LYS A 48 11.46 0.81 -12.88
CA LYS A 48 11.28 1.89 -13.88
C LYS A 48 10.88 3.22 -13.26
N LEU A 49 10.11 3.21 -12.17
CA LEU A 49 9.77 4.44 -11.44
C LEU A 49 10.99 5.04 -10.75
N VAL A 50 11.77 4.21 -10.07
CA VAL A 50 12.99 4.62 -9.35
C VAL A 50 14.09 5.05 -10.31
N ASP A 51 14.23 4.40 -11.46
CA ASP A 51 15.17 4.78 -12.53
C ASP A 51 14.85 6.18 -13.10
N ARG A 52 13.56 6.49 -13.25
CA ARG A 52 13.11 7.82 -13.69
C ARG A 52 13.37 8.89 -12.63
N ASP A 53 12.98 8.62 -11.39
CA ASP A 53 13.23 9.48 -10.24
C ASP A 53 13.26 8.64 -8.96
N GLY A 54 14.42 8.57 -8.31
CA GLY A 54 14.60 7.72 -7.13
C GLY A 54 13.70 8.14 -5.96
N LYS A 55 13.48 9.45 -5.78
CA LYS A 55 12.69 9.97 -4.65
C LYS A 55 11.20 9.74 -4.88
N LEU A 56 10.69 10.09 -6.06
CA LEU A 56 9.29 9.90 -6.41
C LEU A 56 8.96 8.41 -6.59
N GLY A 57 9.88 7.63 -7.17
CA GLY A 57 9.72 6.19 -7.32
C GLY A 57 9.66 5.43 -6.00
N LEU A 58 10.38 5.89 -4.97
CA LEU A 58 10.27 5.34 -3.61
C LEU A 58 8.99 5.78 -2.90
N ALA A 59 8.46 6.97 -3.22
CA ALA A 59 7.19 7.46 -2.66
C ALA A 59 5.96 6.75 -3.23
N VAL A 60 6.06 6.15 -4.43
CA VAL A 60 5.00 5.33 -5.02
C VAL A 60 5.07 3.90 -4.48
N LYS A 61 4.00 3.48 -3.80
CA LYS A 61 3.73 2.09 -3.46
C LYS A 61 2.97 1.42 -4.60
N VAL A 62 3.49 0.28 -5.04
CA VAL A 62 2.93 -0.51 -6.15
C VAL A 62 2.44 -1.83 -5.59
N TYR A 63 1.17 -2.12 -5.82
CA TYR A 63 0.52 -3.36 -5.41
C TYR A 63 -0.03 -4.07 -6.64
N CYS A 64 0.12 -5.40 -6.73
CA CYS A 64 -0.45 -6.20 -7.81
C CYS A 64 -1.15 -7.43 -7.25
N PHE A 65 -2.43 -7.60 -7.61
CA PHE A 65 -3.24 -8.76 -7.22
C PHE A 65 -4.02 -9.27 -8.44
N VAL A 66 -3.70 -10.48 -8.92
CA VAL A 66 -4.43 -11.14 -10.04
C VAL A 66 -4.44 -10.27 -11.32
N GLY A 67 -3.31 -9.62 -11.61
CA GLY A 67 -3.18 -8.68 -12.73
C GLY A 67 -3.88 -7.33 -12.52
N ARG A 68 -4.48 -7.06 -11.35
CA ARG A 68 -4.98 -5.73 -11.00
C ARG A 68 -3.87 -4.98 -10.25
N VAL A 69 -3.35 -3.93 -10.88
CA VAL A 69 -2.30 -3.10 -10.29
C VAL A 69 -2.93 -1.89 -9.61
N THR A 70 -2.57 -1.64 -8.37
CA THR A 70 -2.92 -0.44 -7.62
C THR A 70 -1.65 0.36 -7.35
N LEU A 71 -1.64 1.61 -7.80
CA LEU A 71 -0.60 2.59 -7.49
C LEU A 71 -1.11 3.50 -6.38
N LEU A 72 -0.37 3.58 -5.28
CA LEU A 72 -0.68 4.43 -4.12
C LEU A 72 0.52 5.32 -3.81
N GLY A 73 0.29 6.55 -3.39
CA GLY A 73 1.37 7.42 -2.93
C GLY A 73 0.97 8.88 -2.79
N GLN A 74 1.85 9.66 -2.17
CA GLN A 74 1.70 11.11 -2.04
C GLN A 74 2.54 11.80 -3.11
N LEU A 75 1.92 12.10 -4.26
CA LEU A 75 2.62 12.71 -5.39
C LEU A 75 1.97 14.05 -5.75
N ALA A 76 2.79 15.09 -5.83
CA ALA A 76 2.40 16.37 -6.41
C ALA A 76 2.37 16.29 -7.94
N ASP A 77 3.45 15.72 -8.49
CA ASP A 77 3.80 15.79 -9.90
C ASP A 77 2.85 14.98 -10.80
N GLU A 78 2.12 15.67 -11.67
CA GLU A 78 1.20 15.03 -12.61
C GLU A 78 1.90 14.28 -13.74
N SER A 79 3.06 14.77 -14.18
CA SER A 79 3.86 14.11 -15.22
C SER A 79 4.35 12.74 -14.74
N PHE A 80 4.81 12.66 -13.49
CA PHE A 80 5.24 11.40 -12.88
C PHE A 80 4.06 10.46 -12.64
N LYS A 81 2.89 10.97 -12.22
CA LYS A 81 1.66 10.16 -12.12
C LYS A 81 1.28 9.54 -13.46
N ALA A 82 1.30 10.33 -14.54
CA ALA A 82 1.00 9.85 -15.89
C ALA A 82 2.02 8.79 -16.35
N PHE A 83 3.32 9.03 -16.08
CA PHE A 83 4.38 8.06 -16.36
C PHE A 83 4.18 6.74 -15.61
N ALA A 84 3.80 6.79 -14.33
CA ALA A 84 3.57 5.59 -13.54
C ALA A 84 2.40 4.77 -14.06
N VAL A 85 1.30 5.43 -14.43
CA VAL A 85 0.14 4.78 -15.06
C VAL A 85 0.52 4.15 -16.40
N ALA A 86 1.24 4.89 -17.25
CA ALA A 86 1.67 4.38 -18.55
C ALA A 86 2.60 3.16 -18.40
N THR A 87 3.52 3.20 -17.44
CA THR A 87 4.45 2.11 -17.14
C THR A 87 3.71 0.87 -16.62
N ALA A 88 2.75 1.05 -15.71
CA ALA A 88 1.91 -0.05 -15.21
C ALA A 88 1.10 -0.68 -16.35
N LYS A 89 0.44 0.13 -17.20
CA LYS A 89 -0.36 -0.37 -18.34
C LYS A 89 0.48 -1.12 -19.39
N LYS A 90 1.73 -0.70 -19.61
CA LYS A 90 2.65 -1.36 -20.56
C LYS A 90 3.24 -2.67 -20.05
N THR A 91 3.10 -2.97 -18.75
CA THR A 91 3.69 -4.18 -18.16
C THR A 91 2.81 -5.39 -18.48
N SER A 92 3.42 -6.45 -19.01
CA SER A 92 2.72 -7.69 -19.36
C SER A 92 2.06 -8.34 -18.13
N GLY A 93 0.83 -8.83 -18.29
CA GLY A 93 0.05 -9.43 -17.20
C GLY A 93 -0.89 -8.46 -16.47
N VAL A 94 -0.83 -7.16 -16.77
CA VAL A 94 -1.73 -6.15 -16.18
C VAL A 94 -3.08 -6.14 -16.90
N ARG A 95 -4.14 -6.41 -16.15
CA ARG A 95 -5.55 -6.38 -16.59
C ARG A 95 -6.22 -5.04 -16.32
N SER A 96 -5.89 -4.42 -15.19
CA SER A 96 -6.44 -3.12 -14.82
C SER A 96 -5.44 -2.36 -13.96
N VAL A 97 -5.41 -1.03 -14.11
CA VAL A 97 -4.60 -0.14 -13.28
C VAL A 97 -5.53 0.82 -12.55
N SER A 98 -5.44 0.85 -11.22
CA SER A 98 -6.12 1.79 -10.35
C SER A 98 -5.09 2.68 -9.67
N THR A 99 -5.39 3.96 -9.52
CA THR A 99 -4.49 4.93 -8.89
C THR A 99 -5.20 5.64 -7.77
N HIS A 100 -4.57 5.74 -6.60
CA HIS A 100 -5.01 6.64 -5.54
C HIS A 100 -3.83 7.48 -5.10
N TRP A 101 -3.88 8.76 -5.49
CA TRP A 101 -2.89 9.74 -5.13
C TRP A 101 -3.43 10.59 -4.00
N GLU A 102 -2.72 10.60 -2.88
CA GLU A 102 -3.00 11.54 -1.81
C GLU A 102 -2.27 12.86 -2.06
N ALA A 103 -2.86 13.95 -1.59
CA ALA A 103 -2.23 15.26 -1.69
C ALA A 103 -0.88 15.24 -0.95
N PRO A 104 0.17 15.85 -1.52
CA PRO A 104 1.43 16.07 -0.81
C PRO A 104 1.17 17.02 0.35
N GLY A 105 1.02 16.49 1.57
CA GLY A 105 0.65 17.25 2.76
C GLY A 105 1.16 16.55 4.02
N LYS A 106 1.56 17.38 5.01
CA LYS A 106 2.36 17.10 6.21
C LYS A 106 2.69 15.63 6.46
N GLU A 107 3.92 15.32 6.09
CA GLU A 107 4.73 14.18 6.53
C GLU A 107 4.27 12.79 6.06
N SER A 108 5.24 12.05 5.54
CA SER A 108 5.13 10.61 5.33
C SER A 108 4.57 9.95 6.59
N THR A 109 3.55 9.09 6.48
CA THR A 109 3.05 8.17 7.53
C THR A 109 3.38 8.66 8.95
N THR A 110 2.50 9.46 9.55
CA THR A 110 2.76 10.00 10.90
C THR A 110 2.79 8.86 11.93
N ALA A 111 3.40 9.07 13.10
CA ALA A 111 3.30 8.12 14.22
C ALA A 111 1.84 7.70 14.51
N ALA A 112 0.90 8.64 14.39
CA ALA A 112 -0.53 8.39 14.47
C ALA A 112 -1.04 7.41 13.38
N ASP A 113 -0.56 7.55 12.13
CA ASP A 113 -0.94 6.64 11.04
C ASP A 113 -0.40 5.22 11.28
N VAL A 114 0.82 5.10 11.82
CA VAL A 114 1.40 3.81 12.22
C VAL A 114 0.57 3.16 13.32
N GLU A 115 0.16 3.93 14.33
CA GLU A 115 -0.72 3.43 15.39
C GLU A 115 -2.10 3.00 14.87
N ILE A 116 -2.70 3.80 13.98
CA ILE A 116 -3.97 3.44 13.33
C ILE A 116 -3.79 2.13 12.57
N ALA A 117 -2.75 2.00 11.74
CA ALA A 117 -2.49 0.78 10.99
C ALA A 117 -2.29 -0.45 11.90
N ALA A 118 -1.58 -0.28 13.02
CA ALA A 118 -1.38 -1.34 14.01
C ALA A 118 -2.70 -1.74 14.69
N LYS A 119 -3.54 -0.78 15.09
CA LYS A 119 -4.87 -1.03 15.67
C LYS A 119 -5.80 -1.75 14.70
N ILE A 120 -5.80 -1.32 13.43
CA ILE A 120 -6.59 -1.97 12.38
C ILE A 120 -6.11 -3.41 12.19
N ARG A 121 -4.80 -3.64 12.07
CA ARG A 121 -4.25 -5.00 11.98
C ARG A 121 -4.64 -5.84 13.19
N ALA A 122 -4.55 -5.32 14.40
CA ALA A 122 -4.94 -6.05 15.60
C ALA A 122 -6.43 -6.45 15.57
N ALA A 123 -7.32 -5.53 15.15
CA ALA A 123 -8.75 -5.82 14.98
C ALA A 123 -9.01 -6.90 13.91
N LEU A 124 -8.30 -6.82 12.78
CA LEU A 124 -8.41 -7.83 11.71
C LEU A 124 -7.90 -9.21 12.17
N VAL A 125 -6.79 -9.26 12.91
CA VAL A 125 -6.20 -10.51 13.43
C VAL A 125 -7.09 -11.14 14.51
N ALA A 126 -7.77 -10.32 15.31
CA ALA A 126 -8.72 -10.81 16.30
C ALA A 126 -9.97 -11.46 15.67
N ASP A 127 -10.33 -11.05 14.45
CA ASP A 127 -11.44 -11.63 13.69
C ASP A 127 -11.01 -12.92 12.96
N LYS A 128 -11.36 -14.07 13.54
CA LYS A 128 -11.06 -15.41 13.01
C LYS A 128 -11.74 -15.68 11.65
N ASP A 129 -12.80 -14.94 11.33
CA ASP A 129 -13.53 -15.09 10.07
C ASP A 129 -12.89 -14.28 8.93
N ILE A 130 -11.81 -13.53 9.20
CA ILE A 130 -11.05 -12.79 8.19
C ILE A 130 -9.62 -13.34 8.11
N SER A 131 -9.12 -13.50 6.89
CA SER A 131 -7.70 -13.83 6.69
C SER A 131 -6.87 -12.56 6.76
N ALA A 132 -6.56 -12.10 7.97
CA ALA A 132 -5.79 -10.87 8.19
C ALA A 132 -4.39 -10.90 7.55
N THR A 133 -3.80 -12.08 7.39
CA THR A 133 -2.50 -12.28 6.73
C THR A 133 -2.50 -11.94 5.24
N GLN A 134 -3.68 -11.90 4.61
CA GLN A 134 -3.86 -11.60 3.19
C GLN A 134 -4.30 -10.15 2.94
N ILE A 135 -4.41 -9.34 4.01
CA ILE A 135 -4.86 -7.96 3.96
C ILE A 135 -3.71 -7.04 4.37
N GLU A 136 -3.29 -6.19 3.43
CA GLU A 136 -2.36 -5.09 3.68
C GLU A 136 -3.14 -3.82 3.98
N THR A 137 -2.68 -3.05 4.98
CA THR A 137 -3.33 -1.81 5.41
C THR A 137 -2.36 -0.66 5.25
N GLU A 138 -2.76 0.34 4.47
CA GLU A 138 -2.03 1.56 4.22
C GLU A 138 -2.80 2.74 4.80
N VAL A 139 -2.11 3.66 5.50
CA VAL A 139 -2.76 4.80 6.16
C VAL A 139 -2.03 6.09 5.80
N PHE A 140 -2.79 7.08 5.35
CA PHE A 140 -2.27 8.41 5.00
C PHE A 140 -3.15 9.48 5.66
N GLY A 141 -2.67 10.12 6.72
CA GLY A 141 -3.39 11.19 7.40
C GLY A 141 -4.79 10.77 7.88
N GLY A 142 -4.90 9.56 8.45
CA GLY A 142 -6.16 8.97 8.90
C GLY A 142 -7.05 8.35 7.81
N LYS A 143 -6.72 8.50 6.52
CA LYS A 143 -7.39 7.73 5.45
C LYS A 143 -6.77 6.36 5.31
N VAL A 144 -7.60 5.34 5.39
CA VAL A 144 -7.18 3.93 5.34
C VAL A 144 -7.45 3.34 3.97
N TYR A 145 -6.48 2.59 3.47
CA TYR A 145 -6.53 1.82 2.25
C TYR A 145 -6.32 0.34 2.58
N LEU A 146 -7.36 -0.47 2.37
CA LEU A 146 -7.29 -1.91 2.56
C LEU A 146 -7.03 -2.60 1.23
N LEU A 147 -5.91 -3.30 1.12
CA LEU A 147 -5.43 -3.97 -0.09
C LEU A 147 -5.26 -5.46 0.17
N GLY A 148 -5.33 -6.27 -0.88
CA GLY A 148 -5.10 -7.71 -0.77
C GLY A 148 -6.28 -8.55 -1.22
N MET A 149 -6.28 -9.82 -0.81
CA MET A 149 -7.31 -10.78 -1.18
C MET A 149 -8.14 -11.20 0.02
N VAL A 150 -9.44 -11.33 -0.20
CA VAL A 150 -10.39 -11.83 0.80
C VAL A 150 -11.12 -13.04 0.27
N ARG A 151 -11.64 -13.91 1.14
CA ARG A 151 -12.36 -15.12 0.69
C ARG A 151 -13.74 -14.80 0.12
N SER A 152 -14.36 -13.69 0.57
CA SER A 152 -15.69 -13.29 0.13
C SER A 152 -15.90 -11.78 0.19
N ARG A 153 -16.92 -11.27 -0.50
CA ARG A 153 -17.36 -9.87 -0.32
C ARG A 153 -17.80 -9.56 1.11
N LYS A 154 -18.31 -10.55 1.86
CA LYS A 154 -18.67 -10.36 3.27
C LYS A 154 -17.43 -10.10 4.11
N ASP A 155 -16.34 -10.82 3.85
CA ASP A 155 -15.05 -10.63 4.52
C ASP A 155 -14.48 -9.23 4.24
N ALA A 156 -14.57 -8.74 2.99
CA ALA A 156 -14.20 -7.36 2.68
C ALA A 156 -15.03 -6.33 3.46
N ALA A 157 -16.35 -6.54 3.55
CA ALA A 157 -17.23 -5.65 4.30
C ALA A 157 -16.90 -5.65 5.80
N ARG A 158 -16.61 -6.82 6.38
CA ARG A 158 -16.15 -6.92 7.78
C ARG A 158 -14.81 -6.22 8.00
N ALA A 159 -13.85 -6.41 7.09
CA ALA A 159 -12.55 -5.73 7.19
C ALA A 159 -12.70 -4.20 7.16
N VAL A 160 -13.59 -3.69 6.31
CA VAL A 160 -13.92 -2.25 6.28
C VAL A 160 -14.59 -1.81 7.58
N ALA A 161 -15.47 -2.61 8.17
CA ALA A 161 -16.12 -2.29 9.43
C ALA A 161 -15.10 -2.20 10.58
N HIS A 162 -14.18 -3.16 10.68
CA HIS A 162 -13.07 -3.11 11.65
C HIS A 162 -12.21 -1.86 11.45
N ALA A 163 -11.82 -1.56 10.22
CA ALA A 163 -11.04 -0.36 9.94
C ALA A 163 -11.77 0.92 10.37
N LYS A 164 -13.08 1.03 10.10
CA LYS A 164 -13.90 2.19 10.50
C LYS A 164 -14.08 2.32 12.01
N SER A 165 -13.99 1.21 12.76
CA SER A 165 -14.15 1.22 14.22
C SER A 165 -12.93 1.79 14.96
N VAL A 166 -11.79 1.91 14.29
CA VAL A 166 -10.54 2.41 14.90
C VAL A 166 -10.59 3.93 15.01
N SER A 167 -10.25 4.44 16.21
CA SER A 167 -10.19 5.87 16.46
C SER A 167 -9.10 6.55 15.62
N GLY A 168 -9.43 7.72 15.06
CA GLY A 168 -8.55 8.48 14.16
C GLY A 168 -8.73 8.17 12.67
N VAL A 169 -9.55 7.18 12.32
CA VAL A 169 -9.88 6.90 10.93
C VAL A 169 -10.89 7.93 10.39
N THR A 170 -10.47 8.66 9.36
CA THR A 170 -11.28 9.70 8.70
C THR A 170 -12.02 9.17 7.47
N GLY A 171 -11.51 8.09 6.87
CA GLY A 171 -12.14 7.44 5.72
C GLY A 171 -11.50 6.07 5.44
N VAL A 172 -12.26 5.17 4.83
CA VAL A 172 -11.77 3.83 4.45
C VAL A 172 -12.10 3.56 2.99
N THR A 173 -11.06 3.30 2.21
CA THR A 173 -11.14 2.87 0.82
C THR A 173 -10.82 1.38 0.74
N SER A 174 -11.80 0.59 0.29
CA SER A 174 -11.61 -0.85 0.08
C SER A 174 -11.09 -1.13 -1.32
N LEU A 175 -9.88 -1.65 -1.41
CA LEU A 175 -9.23 -2.15 -2.63
C LEU A 175 -9.01 -3.66 -2.55
N LEU A 176 -9.82 -4.32 -1.72
CA LEU A 176 -9.79 -5.76 -1.50
C LEU A 176 -10.40 -6.49 -2.69
N THR A 177 -9.68 -7.50 -3.18
CA THR A 177 -10.14 -8.36 -4.26
C THR A 177 -10.75 -9.63 -3.68
N ALA A 178 -12.04 -9.85 -3.90
CA ALA A 178 -12.69 -11.12 -3.60
C ALA A 178 -12.58 -12.06 -4.83
N PRO A 179 -12.48 -13.39 -4.63
CA PRO A 179 -12.56 -14.34 -5.74
C PRO A 179 -13.91 -14.15 -6.43
N GLY A 180 -13.86 -13.89 -7.74
CA GLY A 180 -15.07 -13.90 -8.56
C GLY A 180 -15.64 -15.32 -8.55
N LYS A 181 -16.92 -15.47 -8.21
CA LYS A 181 -17.63 -16.71 -8.52
C LYS A 181 -17.49 -16.93 -10.02
N ARG A 182 -16.81 -18.01 -10.41
CA ARG A 182 -16.89 -18.56 -11.76
C ARG A 182 -18.31 -19.08 -11.98
#